data_AF-A0A839V2D1-F1
#
_entry.id   AF-A0A839V2D1-F1
#
_cell.length_a   1.000
_cell.length_b   1.000
_cell.length_c   1.000
_cell.angle_alpha   90.00
_cell.angle_beta   90.00
_cell.angle_gamma   90.00
#
_symmetry.space_group_name_H-M   'P 1'
#
loop_
_entity.id
_entity.type
_entity.pdbx_description
1 polymer ?
#
loop_
_entity_poly.entity_id
_entity_poly.type
_entity_poly.pdbx_seq_one_letter_code
_entity_poly.pdbx_strand_id
1 'polypeptide(L)'
;MVYNPYRRAGVADTGGMSPREIEASAFAMVNRALREARTPHERVLALGRNHDLWSIILKDVASERCALPSVLRDDILRLGLFSTRRSLRAMGESAPSLAALLEINADMEAALRPAAAAPSSRMSVPPLARVAEHASLAAMSA
;
A
#
# COMPACT_ATOMS: atom_id res chain seq x y z
N MET A 1 -19.99 19.37 3.13
CA MET A 1 -19.58 17.95 3.14
C MET A 1 -18.11 17.90 2.78
N VAL A 2 -17.22 17.43 3.66
CA VAL A 2 -15.78 17.33 3.37
C VAL A 2 -15.57 16.18 2.40
N TYR A 3 -14.95 16.43 1.24
CA TYR A 3 -14.62 15.39 0.27
C TYR A 3 -13.58 14.45 0.88
N ASN A 4 -13.95 13.19 1.11
CA ASN A 4 -13.04 12.14 1.56
C ASN A 4 -12.84 11.12 0.41
N PRO A 5 -11.72 11.18 -0.33
CA PRO A 5 -11.46 10.24 -1.41
C PRO A 5 -11.30 8.79 -0.88
N TYR A 6 -10.96 8.63 0.41
CA TYR A 6 -10.72 7.34 1.05
C TYR A 6 -11.97 6.60 1.53
N ARG A 7 -13.18 7.11 1.23
CA ARG A 7 -14.42 6.39 1.54
C ARG A 7 -14.48 4.99 0.91
N ARG A 8 -13.89 4.84 -0.28
CA ARG A 8 -13.76 3.53 -0.96
C ARG A 8 -12.76 2.60 -0.30
N ALA A 9 -11.76 3.16 0.40
CA ALA A 9 -10.84 2.40 1.25
C ALA A 9 -11.44 2.06 2.63
N GLY A 10 -12.62 2.60 2.96
CA GLY A 10 -13.41 2.26 4.15
C GLY A 10 -13.52 3.35 5.21
N VAL A 11 -12.83 4.48 5.06
CA VAL A 11 -12.86 5.56 6.07
C VAL A 11 -14.18 6.34 5.97
N ALA A 12 -15.03 6.21 6.99
CA ALA A 12 -16.38 6.80 7.00
C ALA A 12 -16.49 8.11 7.80
N ASP A 13 -15.66 8.31 8.81
CA ASP A 13 -15.62 9.52 9.65
C ASP A 13 -14.19 10.06 9.77
N THR A 14 -14.03 11.33 9.44
CA THR A 14 -12.73 12.03 9.46
C THR A 14 -12.78 13.29 10.33
N GLY A 15 -13.83 13.45 11.15
CA GLY A 15 -14.02 14.63 12.00
C GLY A 15 -12.81 14.86 12.92
N GLY A 16 -12.07 15.94 12.68
CA GLY A 16 -10.90 16.32 13.48
C GLY A 16 -9.56 15.68 13.07
N MET A 17 -9.54 14.77 12.09
CA MET A 17 -8.30 14.18 11.58
C MET A 17 -7.66 15.07 10.51
N SER A 18 -6.33 15.21 10.56
CA SER A 18 -5.53 15.76 9.49
C SER A 18 -5.53 14.82 8.26
N PRO A 19 -5.22 15.32 7.05
CA PRO A 19 -5.12 14.48 5.85
C PRO A 19 -4.20 13.27 6.01
N ARG A 20 -3.07 13.42 6.71
CA ARG A 20 -2.13 12.31 6.98
C ARG A 20 -2.70 11.26 7.92
N GLU A 21 -3.48 11.66 8.93
CA GLU A 21 -4.17 10.72 9.81
C GLU A 21 -5.26 9.95 9.09
N ILE A 22 -5.96 10.59 8.15
CA ILE A 22 -6.95 9.92 7.28
C ILE A 22 -6.25 8.87 6.40
N GLU A 23 -5.11 9.21 5.81
CA GLU A 23 -4.31 8.28 5.00
C GLU A 23 -3.79 7.09 5.84
N ALA A 24 -3.23 7.36 7.02
CA ALA A 24 -2.77 6.32 7.95
C ALA A 24 -3.92 5.37 8.33
N SER A 25 -5.09 5.93 8.66
CA SER A 25 -6.29 5.15 8.97
C SER A 25 -6.73 4.29 7.77
N ALA A 26 -6.70 4.84 6.55
CA ALA A 26 -7.03 4.08 5.35
C ALA A 26 -6.09 2.89 5.13
N PHE A 27 -4.77 3.08 5.31
CA PHE A 27 -3.81 1.98 5.26
C PHE A 27 -4.10 0.92 6.33
N ALA A 28 -4.35 1.33 7.58
CA ALA A 28 -4.67 0.41 8.67
C ALA A 28 -5.93 -0.43 8.38
N MET A 29 -7.00 0.22 7.88
CA MET A 29 -8.27 -0.43 7.55
C MET A 29 -8.12 -1.45 6.42
N VAL A 30 -7.41 -1.08 5.35
CA VAL A 30 -7.13 -1.97 4.22
C VAL A 30 -6.26 -3.15 4.69
N ASN A 31 -5.23 -2.88 5.46
CA ASN A 31 -4.30 -3.90 5.96
C ASN A 31 -5.02 -4.90 6.88
N ARG A 32 -5.93 -4.42 7.73
CA ARG A 32 -6.83 -5.26 8.53
C ARG A 32 -7.74 -6.12 7.64
N ALA A 33 -8.40 -5.54 6.64
CA ALA A 33 -9.26 -6.30 5.74
C ALA A 33 -8.51 -7.41 4.98
N LEU A 34 -7.27 -7.14 4.55
CA LEU A 34 -6.41 -8.14 3.91
C LEU A 34 -6.04 -9.29 4.85
N ARG A 35 -5.78 -9.01 6.14
CA ARG A 35 -5.47 -10.05 7.15
C ARG A 35 -6.70 -10.85 7.58
N GLU A 36 -7.87 -10.22 7.64
CA GLU A 36 -9.10 -10.80 8.15
C GLU A 36 -9.89 -11.59 7.10
N ALA A 37 -9.65 -11.36 5.81
CA ALA A 37 -10.30 -12.13 4.74
C ALA A 37 -10.09 -13.65 4.93
N ARG A 38 -11.18 -14.42 4.89
CA ARG A 38 -11.20 -15.88 5.01
C ARG A 38 -11.71 -16.56 3.76
N THR A 39 -12.52 -15.86 2.96
CA THR A 39 -13.09 -16.38 1.71
C THR A 39 -12.44 -15.74 0.48
N PRO A 40 -12.48 -16.40 -0.70
CA PRO A 40 -12.03 -15.80 -1.96
C PRO A 40 -12.73 -14.46 -2.26
N HIS A 41 -14.03 -14.37 -1.97
CA HIS A 41 -14.81 -13.15 -2.17
C HIS A 41 -14.32 -11.99 -1.28
N GLU A 42 -14.16 -12.21 0.03
CA GLU A 42 -13.62 -11.20 0.95
C GLU A 42 -12.22 -10.76 0.56
N ARG A 43 -11.40 -11.70 0.10
CA ARG A 43 -10.04 -11.42 -0.39
C ARG A 43 -10.07 -10.49 -1.59
N VAL A 44 -10.92 -10.76 -2.59
CA VAL A 44 -11.07 -9.89 -3.77
C VAL A 44 -11.53 -8.49 -3.36
N LEU A 45 -12.50 -8.39 -2.44
CA LEU A 45 -12.96 -7.09 -1.93
C LEU A 45 -11.84 -6.32 -1.20
N ALA A 46 -11.08 -6.98 -0.33
CA ALA A 46 -9.97 -6.35 0.39
C ALA A 46 -8.85 -5.90 -0.57
N LEU A 47 -8.52 -6.70 -1.58
CA LEU A 47 -7.57 -6.35 -2.63
C LEU A 47 -8.07 -5.19 -3.50
N GLY A 48 -9.37 -5.12 -3.77
CA GLY A 48 -9.99 -4.00 -4.48
C GLY A 48 -9.85 -2.70 -3.71
N ARG A 49 -10.09 -2.73 -2.39
CA ARG A 49 -9.87 -1.59 -1.51
C ARG A 49 -8.40 -1.15 -1.48
N ASN A 50 -7.47 -2.11 -1.47
CA ASN A 50 -6.04 -1.79 -1.54
C ASN A 50 -5.65 -1.13 -2.86
N HIS A 51 -6.16 -1.67 -3.98
CA HIS A 51 -5.96 -1.07 -5.30
C HIS A 51 -6.51 0.36 -5.37
N ASP A 52 -7.73 0.59 -4.87
CA ASP A 52 -8.37 1.90 -4.86
C ASP A 52 -7.58 2.91 -4.00
N LEU A 53 -7.14 2.51 -2.81
CA LEU A 53 -6.30 3.33 -1.93
C LEU A 53 -5.02 3.78 -2.66
N TRP A 54 -4.26 2.85 -3.21
CA TRP A 54 -3.03 3.19 -3.92
C TRP A 54 -3.28 4.01 -5.20
N SER A 55 -4.42 3.83 -5.86
CA SER A 55 -4.79 4.63 -7.03
C SER A 55 -5.05 6.11 -6.66
N ILE A 56 -5.67 6.36 -5.50
CA ILE A 56 -5.86 7.71 -4.95
C ILE A 56 -4.49 8.33 -4.64
N ILE A 57 -3.63 7.62 -3.90
CA ILE A 57 -2.29 8.08 -3.56
C ILE A 57 -1.47 8.41 -4.82
N LEU A 58 -1.48 7.54 -5.83
CA LEU A 58 -0.78 7.78 -7.09
C LEU A 58 -1.26 9.05 -7.78
N LYS A 59 -2.58 9.30 -7.82
CA LYS A 59 -3.15 10.49 -8.44
C LYS A 59 -2.70 11.77 -7.73
N ASP A 60 -2.68 11.76 -6.40
CA ASP A 60 -2.29 12.92 -5.60
C ASP A 60 -0.78 13.18 -5.69
N VAL A 61 0.03 12.12 -5.62
CA VAL A 61 1.50 12.19 -5.71
C VAL A 61 1.97 12.59 -7.11
N ALA A 62 1.26 12.19 -8.16
CA ALA A 62 1.55 12.58 -9.55
C ALA A 62 1.08 13.99 -9.91
N SER A 63 0.32 14.66 -9.04
CA SER A 63 -0.14 16.03 -9.29
C SER A 63 1.04 17.01 -9.33
N GLU A 64 0.96 18.01 -10.22
CA GLU A 64 1.91 19.14 -10.25
C GLU A 64 1.91 19.93 -8.93
N ARG A 65 0.84 19.81 -8.12
CA ARG A 65 0.70 20.46 -6.81
C ARG A 65 1.34 19.67 -5.68
N CYS A 66 1.89 18.49 -5.95
CA CYS A 66 2.52 17.64 -4.95
C CYS A 66 3.79 18.30 -4.41
N ALA A 67 3.78 18.64 -3.12
CA ALA A 67 4.88 19.31 -2.44
C ALA A 67 5.98 18.35 -1.93
N LEU A 68 5.92 17.06 -2.30
CA LEU A 68 6.96 16.11 -1.91
C LEU A 68 8.27 16.38 -2.68
N PRO A 69 9.45 16.23 -2.05
CA PRO A 69 10.73 16.21 -2.75
C PRO A 69 10.72 15.19 -3.88
N SER A 70 11.37 15.49 -5.01
CA SER A 70 11.33 14.66 -6.22
C SER A 70 11.71 13.20 -5.97
N VAL A 71 12.77 12.96 -5.19
CA VAL A 71 13.22 11.61 -4.85
C VAL A 71 12.14 10.83 -4.11
N LEU A 72 11.56 11.43 -3.06
CA LEU A 72 10.50 10.80 -2.28
C LEU A 72 9.24 10.59 -3.12
N ARG A 73 8.88 11.56 -3.97
CA ARG A 73 7.75 11.44 -4.89
C ARG A 73 7.94 10.23 -5.82
N ASP A 74 9.11 10.09 -6.43
CA ASP A 74 9.40 8.98 -7.35
C ASP A 74 9.36 7.62 -6.64
N ASP A 75 9.86 7.54 -5.41
CA ASP A 75 9.81 6.32 -4.61
C ASP A 75 8.37 5.91 -4.26
N ILE A 76 7.52 6.88 -3.86
CA ILE A 76 6.11 6.61 -3.61
C ILE A 76 5.37 6.22 -4.90
N LEU A 77 5.70 6.83 -6.04
CA LEU A 77 5.12 6.42 -7.34
C LEU A 77 5.48 4.98 -7.70
N ARG A 78 6.74 4.56 -7.48
CA ARG A 78 7.18 3.17 -7.71
C ARG A 78 6.44 2.20 -6.80
N LEU A 79 6.33 2.52 -5.51
CA LEU A 79 5.58 1.71 -4.53
C LEU A 79 4.09 1.61 -4.88
N GLY A 80 3.46 2.70 -5.30
CA GLY A 80 2.07 2.70 -5.71
C GLY A 80 1.82 1.85 -6.95
N LEU A 81 2.69 1.94 -7.96
CA LEU A 81 2.61 1.09 -9.16
C LEU A 81 2.84 -0.39 -8.85
N PHE A 82 3.77 -0.70 -7.96
CA PHE A 82 3.96 -2.08 -7.47
C PHE A 82 2.68 -2.59 -6.78
N SER A 83 2.15 -1.82 -5.82
CA SER A 83 1.03 -2.23 -4.97
C SER A 83 -0.28 -2.40 -5.74
N THR A 84 -0.58 -1.49 -6.67
CA THR A 84 -1.76 -1.61 -7.56
C THR A 84 -1.69 -2.87 -8.42
N ARG A 85 -0.59 -3.09 -9.15
CA ARG A 85 -0.39 -4.28 -10.01
C ARG A 85 -0.43 -5.57 -9.20
N ARG A 86 0.21 -5.57 -8.02
CA ARG A 86 0.26 -6.73 -7.15
C ARG A 86 -1.12 -7.06 -6.59
N SER A 87 -1.94 -6.06 -6.28
CA SER A 87 -3.32 -6.25 -5.83
C SER A 87 -4.17 -6.97 -6.88
N LEU A 88 -4.12 -6.50 -8.13
CA LEU A 88 -4.86 -7.12 -9.24
C LEU A 88 -4.41 -8.57 -9.48
N ARG A 89 -3.10 -8.83 -9.48
CA ARG A 89 -2.58 -10.20 -9.63
C ARG A 89 -3.00 -11.12 -8.48
N ALA A 90 -3.11 -10.58 -7.26
CA ALA A 90 -3.49 -11.34 -6.07
C ALA A 90 -4.97 -11.75 -6.03
N MET A 91 -5.80 -11.23 -6.95
CA MET A 91 -7.21 -11.60 -7.12
C MET A 91 -7.41 -12.85 -8.00
N GLY A 92 -6.41 -13.25 -8.79
CA GLY A 92 -6.50 -14.40 -9.70
C GLY A 92 -6.41 -15.77 -9.00
N GLU A 93 -6.67 -16.85 -9.75
CA GLU A 93 -6.81 -18.22 -9.24
C GLU A 93 -5.57 -18.76 -8.50
N SER A 94 -4.36 -18.41 -8.92
CA SER A 94 -3.11 -18.81 -8.23
C SER A 94 -2.72 -17.90 -7.05
N ALA A 95 -3.65 -17.03 -6.61
CA ALA A 95 -3.61 -16.09 -5.48
C ALA A 95 -2.28 -16.06 -4.70
N PRO A 96 -1.27 -15.30 -5.19
CA PRO A 96 0.04 -15.29 -4.57
C PRO A 96 0.01 -14.62 -3.18
N SER A 97 1.07 -14.85 -2.38
CA SER A 97 1.18 -14.34 -1.00
C SER A 97 0.93 -12.82 -0.90
N LEU A 98 0.20 -12.42 0.15
CA LEU A 98 -0.10 -11.03 0.48
C LEU A 98 0.99 -10.36 1.32
N ALA A 99 2.02 -11.08 1.76
CA ALA A 99 3.02 -10.59 2.70
C ALA A 99 3.60 -9.22 2.33
N ALA A 100 4.04 -9.04 1.08
CA ALA A 100 4.59 -7.77 0.61
C ALA A 100 3.60 -6.61 0.65
N LEU A 101 2.30 -6.85 0.36
CA LEU A 101 1.28 -5.80 0.46
C LEU A 101 1.01 -5.42 1.91
N LEU A 102 0.97 -6.42 2.80
CA LEU A 102 0.74 -6.21 4.23
C LEU A 102 1.88 -5.42 4.89
N GLU A 103 3.13 -5.73 4.51
CA GLU A 103 4.35 -5.07 4.98
C GLU A 103 4.41 -3.62 4.51
N ILE A 104 4.31 -3.38 3.19
CA ILE A 104 4.33 -2.02 2.63
C ILE A 104 3.22 -1.15 3.25
N ASN A 105 2.01 -1.69 3.38
CA ASN A 105 0.90 -0.93 3.98
C ASN A 105 1.15 -0.60 5.47
N ALA A 106 1.80 -1.50 6.22
CA ALA A 106 2.15 -1.26 7.61
C ALA A 106 3.25 -0.18 7.73
N ASP A 107 4.25 -0.20 6.85
CA ASP A 107 5.29 0.82 6.80
C ASP A 107 4.71 2.20 6.46
N MET A 108 3.80 2.27 5.49
CA MET A 108 3.09 3.50 5.13
C MET A 108 2.23 4.02 6.28
N GLU A 109 1.46 3.14 6.94
CA GLU A 109 0.70 3.49 8.14
C GLU A 109 1.62 4.10 9.21
N ALA A 110 2.73 3.44 9.53
CA ALA A 110 3.68 3.89 10.53
C ALA A 110 4.32 5.24 10.17
N ALA A 111 4.69 5.45 8.90
CA ALA A 111 5.29 6.68 8.43
C ALA A 111 4.32 7.88 8.38
N LEU A 112 3.02 7.62 8.23
CA LEU A 112 1.98 8.65 8.15
C LEU A 112 1.40 9.03 9.51
N ARG A 113 1.50 8.15 10.52
CA ARG A 113 1.11 8.50 11.88
C ARG A 113 1.99 9.63 12.42
N PRO A 114 1.41 10.63 13.11
CA PRO A 114 2.20 11.68 13.72
C PRO A 114 3.19 11.04 14.69
N ALA A 115 4.49 11.23 14.41
CA ALA A 115 5.53 10.89 15.37
C ALA A 115 5.30 11.75 16.61
N ALA A 116 5.11 11.12 17.77
CA ALA A 116 5.47 11.80 19.01
C ALA A 116 6.92 12.23 18.84
N ALA A 117 7.17 13.55 18.79
CA ALA A 117 8.38 14.16 18.24
C ALA A 117 9.69 13.42 18.60
N ALA A 118 10.36 12.82 17.61
CA ALA A 118 11.79 12.43 17.62
C ALA A 118 12.25 11.98 16.21
N PRO A 119 13.57 11.99 15.91
CA PRO A 119 14.11 12.44 14.65
C PRO A 119 14.14 11.38 13.54
N SER A 120 14.11 11.90 12.32
CA SER A 120 14.21 11.24 11.03
C SER A 120 15.37 10.23 10.96
N SER A 121 15.09 8.98 11.31
CA SER A 121 15.96 7.85 10.97
C SER A 121 15.75 7.49 9.50
N ARG A 122 16.85 7.57 8.74
CA ARG A 122 16.96 7.18 7.33
C ARG A 122 16.32 5.81 7.11
N MET A 123 15.33 5.75 6.20
CA MET A 123 14.90 4.49 5.60
C MET A 123 16.12 3.78 5.00
N SER A 124 16.53 2.67 5.62
CA SER A 124 17.36 1.69 4.95
C SER A 124 16.45 0.91 4.03
N VAL A 125 16.56 1.13 2.72
CA VAL A 125 15.87 0.33 1.72
C VAL A 125 16.49 -1.08 1.75
N PRO A 126 15.77 -2.15 2.12
CA PRO A 126 16.31 -3.49 1.98
C PRO A 126 16.52 -3.78 0.49
N PRO A 127 17.67 -4.35 0.10
CA PRO A 127 17.92 -4.66 -1.30
C PRO A 127 16.88 -5.66 -1.79
N LEU A 128 16.26 -5.38 -2.96
CA LEU A 128 15.31 -6.23 -3.67
C LEU A 128 15.90 -7.60 -4.13
N ALA A 129 17.04 -8.01 -3.59
CA ALA A 129 17.88 -9.09 -4.07
C ALA A 129 17.47 -10.50 -3.60
N ARG A 130 16.33 -10.71 -2.94
CA ARG A 130 15.93 -12.06 -2.47
C ARG A 130 14.62 -12.62 -3.00
N VAL A 131 13.95 -11.96 -3.94
CA VAL A 131 12.74 -12.54 -4.57
C VAL A 131 13.08 -13.32 -5.86
N ALA A 132 14.34 -13.30 -6.32
CA ALA A 132 14.76 -13.93 -7.58
C ALA A 132 15.36 -15.34 -7.45
N GLU A 133 15.53 -15.90 -6.23
CA GLU A 133 16.31 -17.14 -6.07
C GLU A 133 15.51 -18.46 -6.17
N HIS A 134 14.17 -18.41 -6.27
CA HIS A 134 13.34 -19.62 -6.44
C HIS A 134 12.90 -19.91 -7.88
N ALA A 135 13.39 -19.16 -8.88
CA ALA A 135 13.01 -19.36 -10.28
C ALA A 135 14.06 -20.08 -11.14
N SER A 136 15.17 -20.58 -10.57
CA SER A 136 16.31 -21.10 -11.36
C SER A 136 16.69 -22.57 -11.09
N LEU A 137 15.80 -23.39 -10.52
CA LEU A 137 16.05 -24.83 -10.34
C LEU A 137 15.14 -25.77 -11.16
N ALA A 138 14.26 -25.24 -12.02
CA ALA A 138 13.35 -26.06 -12.83
C ALA A 138 13.75 -26.20 -14.32
N ALA A 139 14.91 -25.67 -14.75
CA ALA A 139 15.29 -25.63 -16.17
C ALA A 139 16.60 -26.37 -16.51
N MET A 140 17.03 -27.35 -15.70
CA MET A 140 18.22 -28.17 -15.98
C MET A 140 18.02 -29.68 -15.78
N SER A 141 16.81 -30.21 -16.00
CA SER A 141 16.60 -31.65 -16.13
C SER A 141 15.37 -31.93 -16.99
N ALA A 142 15.55 -31.88 -18.31
CA ALA A 142 14.75 -32.59 -19.30
C ALA A 142 15.58 -32.72 -20.58
#